data_AF-A0A8S0WU12-F1
#
_entry.id   AF-A0A8S0WU12-F1
#
_cell.length_a   1.000
_cell.length_b   1.000
_cell.length_c   1.000
_cell.angle_alpha   90.00
_cell.angle_beta   90.00
_cell.angle_gamma   90.00
#
_symmetry.space_group_name_H-M   'P 1'
#
loop_
_entity.id
_entity.type
_entity.pdbx_description
1 polymer ?
#
loop_
_entity_poly.entity_id
_entity_poly.type
_entity_poly.pdbx_seq_one_letter_code
_entity_poly.pdbx_strand_id
1 'polypeptide(L)'
;MQSVIVPGPQSIHIPPFNAQSFYQSTPSLDEPSELAVTIGGPHGHIGWEYIRTLVYRFLETRAHARANTLNVDWRHTPADREGRRGRTVLKALFFALGRPAVIENNPTGPLSVPHALGSFRRFSIAVPEAVADLGWYDFDGQPSQQDDSVDLRRASRLEELVWSGDFLVLTGKFINLPYHQLSSLSVTGCVMTVQDAVSLLHSCPNVRIVELGTIDDAAARERNGRSMVRPSRMERVMFSELSLLMIESGEPIKGLLDRLAWRSLEELALVLQGNGTKGAAACLIHLNGVDSLELTGNFAKEELKKIARRYPSLMYNPS
;
A
#
# COMPACT_ATOMS: atom_id res chain seq x y z
N MET A 1 -3.28 -68.20 -20.36
CA MET A 1 -3.77 -67.00 -21.05
C MET A 1 -4.81 -66.34 -20.15
N GLN A 2 -4.41 -65.33 -19.39
CA GLN A 2 -5.27 -64.60 -18.45
C GLN A 2 -5.87 -63.38 -19.18
N SER A 3 -7.19 -63.26 -19.14
CA SER A 3 -7.96 -62.17 -19.73
C SER A 3 -7.85 -60.90 -18.87
N VAL A 4 -7.33 -59.82 -19.46
CA VAL A 4 -7.31 -58.49 -18.85
C VAL A 4 -8.68 -57.84 -19.06
N ILE A 5 -9.39 -57.54 -17.97
CA ILE A 5 -10.63 -56.76 -17.98
C ILE A 5 -10.25 -55.28 -17.97
N VAL A 6 -10.65 -54.55 -19.01
CA VAL A 6 -10.52 -53.09 -19.08
C VAL A 6 -11.74 -52.46 -18.40
N PRO A 7 -11.57 -51.57 -17.39
CA PRO A 7 -12.70 -50.87 -16.81
C PRO A 7 -13.19 -49.75 -17.75
N GLY A 8 -14.49 -49.73 -18.00
CA GLY A 8 -15.17 -48.67 -18.77
C GLY A 8 -15.21 -47.32 -18.03
N PRO A 9 -15.53 -46.22 -18.73
CA PRO A 9 -15.46 -44.87 -18.20
C PRO A 9 -16.50 -44.67 -17.09
N GLN A 10 -16.03 -44.26 -15.90
CA GLN A 10 -16.91 -43.85 -14.81
C GLN A 10 -17.51 -42.47 -15.12
N SER A 11 -18.84 -42.40 -15.20
CA SER A 11 -19.58 -41.14 -15.26
C SER A 11 -19.44 -40.39 -13.95
N ILE A 12 -18.74 -39.25 -13.96
CA ILE A 12 -18.65 -38.34 -12.82
C ILE A 12 -20.01 -37.67 -12.64
N HIS A 13 -20.73 -38.08 -11.59
CA HIS A 13 -21.98 -37.44 -11.19
C HIS A 13 -21.62 -36.14 -10.45
N ILE A 14 -21.65 -35.01 -11.16
CA ILE A 14 -21.52 -33.69 -10.54
C ILE A 14 -22.87 -33.38 -9.86
N PRO A 15 -22.94 -33.20 -8.53
CA PRO A 15 -24.18 -32.79 -7.89
C PRO A 15 -24.54 -31.37 -8.32
N PRO A 16 -25.83 -31.03 -8.48
CA PRO A 16 -26.26 -29.70 -8.86
C PRO A 16 -25.81 -28.68 -7.81
N PHE A 17 -25.23 -27.58 -8.28
CA PHE A 17 -24.79 -26.45 -7.48
C PHE A 17 -25.97 -25.87 -6.71
N ASN A 18 -26.05 -26.17 -5.41
CA ASN A 18 -27.13 -25.71 -4.55
C ASN A 18 -26.77 -24.31 -4.01
N ALA A 19 -27.28 -23.26 -4.67
CA ALA A 19 -27.01 -21.86 -4.34
C ALA A 19 -27.70 -21.35 -3.05
N GLN A 20 -28.20 -22.25 -2.19
CA GLN A 20 -29.01 -21.90 -1.02
C GLN A 20 -28.37 -22.21 0.35
N SER A 21 -27.12 -22.66 0.43
CA SER A 21 -26.43 -22.84 1.73
C SER A 21 -25.64 -21.61 2.22
N PHE A 22 -25.83 -20.44 1.59
CA PHE A 22 -25.07 -19.22 1.88
C PHE A 22 -25.79 -18.21 2.79
N TYR A 23 -26.58 -18.65 3.78
CA TYR A 23 -27.00 -17.78 4.87
C TYR A 23 -27.19 -18.57 6.15
N GLN A 24 -26.29 -18.36 7.11
CA GLN A 24 -26.58 -18.03 8.51
C GLN A 24 -25.35 -18.30 9.38
N SER A 25 -24.36 -17.43 9.24
CA SER A 25 -23.61 -16.97 10.40
C SER A 25 -23.72 -15.46 10.33
N THR A 26 -24.51 -14.87 11.21
CA THR A 26 -24.49 -13.42 11.43
C THR A 26 -23.07 -13.12 11.89
N PRO A 27 -22.26 -12.48 11.05
CA PRO A 27 -20.88 -12.20 11.39
C PRO A 27 -20.89 -11.24 12.57
N SER A 28 -20.04 -11.49 13.56
CA SER A 28 -19.94 -10.63 14.73
C SER A 28 -19.64 -9.18 14.28
N LEU A 29 -20.18 -8.20 15.00
CA LEU A 29 -19.98 -6.76 14.72
C LEU A 29 -18.50 -6.33 14.78
N ASP A 30 -17.64 -7.21 15.32
CA ASP A 30 -16.21 -6.97 15.55
C ASP A 30 -15.28 -7.71 14.57
N GLU A 31 -15.81 -8.53 13.65
CA GLU A 31 -14.96 -9.15 12.62
C GLU A 31 -14.59 -8.14 11.51
N PRO A 32 -13.30 -8.03 11.16
CA PRO A 32 -12.88 -7.18 10.06
C PRO A 32 -13.58 -7.62 8.77
N SER A 33 -14.28 -6.68 8.14
CA SER A 33 -14.97 -6.94 6.87
C SER A 33 -14.16 -6.31 5.74
N GLU A 34 -13.82 -7.13 4.74
CA GLU A 34 -13.04 -6.71 3.59
C GLU A 34 -13.93 -6.27 2.43
N LEU A 35 -13.63 -5.09 1.88
CA LEU A 35 -14.06 -4.66 0.56
C LEU A 35 -12.90 -4.85 -0.42
N ALA A 36 -12.93 -5.95 -1.16
CA ALA A 36 -11.95 -6.24 -2.20
C ALA A 36 -12.47 -5.77 -3.57
N VAL A 37 -11.67 -4.95 -4.25
CA VAL A 37 -11.95 -4.39 -5.57
C VAL A 37 -10.79 -4.69 -6.49
N THR A 38 -11.05 -5.39 -7.59
CA THR A 38 -10.07 -5.56 -8.67
C THR A 38 -10.44 -4.64 -9.83
N ILE A 39 -9.50 -3.81 -10.26
CA ILE A 39 -9.65 -2.91 -11.41
C ILE A 39 -8.86 -3.52 -12.57
N GLY A 40 -9.55 -3.88 -13.65
CA GLY A 40 -8.95 -4.61 -14.77
C GLY A 40 -8.89 -6.14 -14.54
N GLY A 41 -8.33 -6.88 -15.49
CA GLY A 41 -8.25 -8.34 -15.41
C GLY A 41 -7.95 -9.05 -16.75
N PRO A 42 -7.71 -10.37 -16.72
CA PRO A 42 -7.29 -11.18 -17.87
C PRO A 42 -8.36 -11.29 -18.97
N HIS A 43 -9.64 -11.09 -18.64
CA HIS A 43 -10.75 -11.11 -19.60
C HIS A 43 -11.18 -9.72 -20.09
N GLY A 44 -10.39 -8.68 -19.76
CA GLY A 44 -10.81 -7.30 -19.97
C GLY A 44 -11.73 -6.76 -18.88
N HIS A 45 -12.21 -5.55 -19.10
CA HIS A 45 -12.61 -4.54 -18.12
C HIS A 45 -13.62 -4.98 -17.04
N ILE A 46 -13.30 -4.69 -15.77
CA ILE A 46 -14.31 -4.51 -14.71
C ILE A 46 -14.66 -3.01 -14.68
N GLY A 47 -15.87 -2.67 -15.14
CA GLY A 47 -16.37 -1.30 -15.13
C GLY A 47 -16.89 -0.88 -13.75
N TRP A 48 -17.03 0.44 -13.55
CA TRP A 48 -17.60 1.01 -12.32
C TRP A 48 -18.95 0.39 -11.95
N GLU A 49 -19.81 0.05 -12.91
CA GLU A 49 -21.13 -0.53 -12.66
C GLU A 49 -21.09 -1.84 -11.85
N TYR A 50 -20.12 -2.70 -12.13
CA TYR A 50 -19.92 -3.92 -11.37
C TYR A 50 -19.42 -3.63 -9.95
N ILE A 51 -18.39 -2.77 -9.85
CA ILE A 51 -17.79 -2.37 -8.57
C ILE A 51 -18.81 -1.64 -7.69
N ARG A 52 -19.65 -0.79 -8.28
CA ARG A 52 -20.73 -0.06 -7.63
C ARG A 52 -21.69 -0.99 -6.90
N THR A 53 -22.03 -2.12 -7.51
CA THR A 53 -22.91 -3.12 -6.91
C THR A 53 -22.25 -3.78 -5.69
N LEU A 54 -20.96 -4.10 -5.78
CA LEU A 54 -20.17 -4.62 -4.65
C LEU A 54 -20.08 -3.60 -3.51
N VAL A 55 -19.78 -2.34 -3.84
CA VAL A 55 -19.69 -1.24 -2.87
C VAL A 55 -21.02 -1.07 -2.16
N TYR A 56 -22.14 -0.94 -2.88
CA TYR A 56 -23.43 -0.74 -2.21
C TYR A 56 -23.83 -1.93 -1.34
N ARG A 57 -23.61 -3.16 -1.80
CA ARG A 57 -23.87 -4.35 -0.99
C ARG A 57 -23.01 -4.40 0.28
N PHE A 58 -21.75 -4.00 0.17
CA PHE A 58 -20.86 -3.87 1.32
C PHE A 58 -21.36 -2.79 2.29
N LEU A 59 -21.80 -1.64 1.77
CA LEU A 59 -22.31 -0.55 2.60
C LEU A 59 -23.60 -0.94 3.33
N GLU A 60 -24.53 -1.63 2.67
CA GLU A 60 -25.78 -2.10 3.28
C GLU A 60 -25.55 -3.06 4.45
N THR A 61 -24.50 -3.87 4.37
CA THR A 61 -24.27 -4.96 5.33
C THR A 61 -23.25 -4.59 6.41
N ARG A 62 -22.24 -3.77 6.09
CA ARG A 62 -21.00 -3.63 6.88
C ARG A 62 -20.49 -2.21 7.07
N ALA A 63 -21.22 -1.17 6.64
CA ALA A 63 -20.76 0.22 6.79
C ALA A 63 -20.49 0.66 8.25
N HIS A 64 -20.99 -0.09 9.24
CA HIS A 64 -20.84 0.21 10.66
C HIS A 64 -19.74 -0.59 11.35
N ALA A 65 -19.20 -1.62 10.70
CA ALA A 65 -18.10 -2.39 11.27
C ALA A 65 -16.89 -1.47 11.46
N ARG A 66 -16.24 -1.58 12.63
CA ARG A 66 -15.20 -0.64 13.06
C ARG A 66 -13.81 -1.01 12.58
N ALA A 67 -13.67 -2.14 11.87
CA ALA A 67 -12.42 -2.72 11.44
C ALA A 67 -12.46 -3.08 9.94
N ASN A 68 -13.11 -2.23 9.13
CA ASN A 68 -13.19 -2.49 7.69
C ASN A 68 -11.83 -2.35 7.02
N THR A 69 -11.58 -3.19 6.03
CA THR A 69 -10.38 -3.14 5.19
C THR A 69 -10.78 -2.90 3.74
N LEU A 70 -10.05 -2.03 3.04
CA LEU A 70 -10.23 -1.79 1.61
C LEU A 70 -9.00 -2.35 0.90
N ASN A 71 -9.23 -3.25 -0.04
CA ASN A 71 -8.20 -3.83 -0.87
C ASN A 71 -8.49 -3.50 -2.33
N VAL A 72 -7.59 -2.77 -2.98
CA VAL A 72 -7.69 -2.39 -4.38
C VAL A 72 -6.51 -2.98 -5.14
N ASP A 73 -6.79 -3.92 -6.03
CA ASP A 73 -5.81 -4.50 -6.94
C ASP A 73 -6.07 -3.97 -8.36
N TRP A 74 -5.29 -2.98 -8.76
CA TRP A 74 -5.36 -2.43 -10.11
C TRP A 74 -4.35 -3.13 -11.01
N ARG A 75 -4.87 -3.93 -11.93
CA ARG A 75 -4.10 -4.70 -12.89
C ARG A 75 -3.96 -3.97 -14.21
N HIS A 76 -2.77 -4.03 -14.79
CA HIS A 76 -2.54 -3.58 -16.16
C HIS A 76 -3.39 -4.41 -17.13
N THR A 77 -4.04 -3.76 -18.09
CA THR A 77 -4.79 -4.45 -19.13
C THR A 77 -4.43 -3.88 -20.51
N PRO A 78 -4.36 -4.70 -21.57
CA PRO A 78 -4.06 -4.22 -22.92
C PRO A 78 -5.05 -3.19 -23.45
N ALA A 79 -6.27 -3.15 -22.89
CA ALA A 79 -7.33 -2.25 -23.28
C ALA A 79 -7.40 -0.96 -22.41
N ASP A 80 -6.55 -0.85 -21.39
CA ASP A 80 -6.34 0.36 -20.58
C ASP A 80 -4.84 0.55 -20.34
N ARG A 81 -4.06 0.61 -21.44
CA ARG A 81 -2.59 0.61 -21.40
C ARG A 81 -2.03 1.75 -20.55
N GLU A 82 -2.65 2.91 -20.67
CA GLU A 82 -2.27 4.14 -19.96
C GLU A 82 -2.95 4.27 -18.59
N GLY A 83 -3.84 3.34 -18.21
CA GLY A 83 -4.53 3.38 -16.92
C GLY A 83 -5.61 4.46 -16.77
N ARG A 84 -6.07 5.09 -17.85
CA ARG A 84 -7.07 6.17 -17.76
C ARG A 84 -8.39 5.66 -17.17
N ARG A 85 -8.83 4.46 -17.58
CA ARG A 85 -10.10 3.89 -17.09
C ARG A 85 -9.98 3.45 -15.65
N GLY A 86 -8.88 2.80 -15.29
CA GLY A 86 -8.64 2.39 -13.92
C GLY A 86 -8.61 3.58 -12.95
N ARG A 87 -8.00 4.72 -13.37
CA ARG A 87 -8.06 5.97 -12.61
C ARG A 87 -9.50 6.43 -12.37
N THR A 88 -10.33 6.44 -13.41
CA THR A 88 -11.75 6.85 -13.31
C THR A 88 -12.52 5.95 -12.35
N VAL A 89 -12.30 4.64 -12.42
CA VAL A 89 -12.93 3.66 -11.52
C VAL A 89 -12.46 3.86 -10.07
N LEU A 90 -11.16 4.05 -9.85
CA LEU A 90 -10.58 4.31 -8.54
C LEU A 90 -11.16 5.59 -7.91
N LYS A 91 -11.23 6.67 -8.69
CA LYS A 91 -11.85 7.93 -8.26
C LYS A 91 -13.33 7.73 -7.92
N ALA A 92 -14.09 7.04 -8.77
CA ALA A 92 -15.50 6.76 -8.53
C ALA A 92 -15.73 5.92 -7.25
N LEU A 93 -14.85 4.95 -6.98
CA LEU A 93 -14.85 4.16 -5.75
C LEU A 93 -14.70 5.03 -4.51
N PHE A 94 -13.62 5.82 -4.43
CA PHE A 94 -13.40 6.67 -3.26
C PHE A 94 -14.46 7.77 -3.12
N PHE A 95 -14.98 8.28 -4.24
CA PHE A 95 -16.09 9.21 -4.24
C PHE A 95 -17.37 8.59 -3.67
N ALA A 96 -17.69 7.35 -4.03
CA ALA A 96 -18.84 6.64 -3.47
C ALA A 96 -18.66 6.36 -1.97
N LEU A 97 -17.49 5.89 -1.55
CA LEU A 97 -17.18 5.65 -0.13
C LEU A 97 -17.15 6.95 0.70
N GLY A 98 -16.77 8.06 0.07
CA GLY A 98 -16.74 9.39 0.68
C GLY A 98 -18.10 10.09 0.74
N ARG A 99 -19.14 9.57 0.08
CA ARG A 99 -20.49 10.14 0.16
C ARG A 99 -21.27 9.61 1.37
N PRO A 100 -22.17 10.43 1.95
CA PRO A 100 -23.17 9.92 2.87
C PRO A 100 -24.04 8.88 2.15
N ALA A 101 -24.17 7.71 2.75
CA ALA A 101 -25.07 6.66 2.27
C ALA A 101 -26.31 6.62 3.17
N VAL A 102 -27.49 6.66 2.55
CA VAL A 102 -28.76 6.40 3.23
C VAL A 102 -29.15 4.96 2.92
N ILE A 103 -29.17 4.12 3.96
CA ILE A 103 -29.61 2.73 3.83
C ILE A 103 -31.10 2.70 4.11
N GLU A 104 -31.91 2.75 3.06
CA GLU A 104 -33.39 2.83 3.16
C GLU A 104 -34.03 1.55 3.71
N ASN A 105 -33.41 0.38 3.46
CA ASN A 105 -33.95 -0.94 3.81
C ASN A 105 -33.46 -1.49 5.16
N ASN A 106 -33.01 -0.64 6.08
CA ASN A 106 -32.59 -1.10 7.39
C ASN A 106 -33.82 -1.46 8.26
N PRO A 107 -33.90 -2.66 8.84
CA PRO A 107 -35.03 -3.10 9.67
C PRO A 107 -35.29 -2.22 10.91
N THR A 108 -34.33 -1.36 11.28
CA THR A 108 -34.44 -0.39 12.39
C THR A 108 -34.79 1.04 11.95
N GLY A 109 -35.12 1.23 10.66
CA GLY A 109 -35.38 2.53 10.04
C GLY A 109 -34.19 3.05 9.21
N PRO A 110 -34.39 4.05 8.34
CA PRO A 110 -33.36 4.54 7.44
C PRO A 110 -32.15 5.02 8.25
N LEU A 111 -30.99 4.43 7.98
CA LEU A 111 -29.79 4.70 8.75
C LEU A 111 -28.77 5.43 7.86
N SER A 112 -28.37 6.61 8.30
CA SER A 112 -27.39 7.43 7.58
C SER A 112 -25.98 7.05 8.01
N VAL A 113 -25.18 6.55 7.08
CA VAL A 113 -23.73 6.45 7.25
C VAL A 113 -23.15 7.77 6.74
N PRO A 114 -22.65 8.67 7.61
CA PRO A 114 -22.23 10.00 7.19
C PRO A 114 -21.11 9.94 6.15
N HIS A 115 -20.14 9.03 6.29
CA HIS A 115 -19.12 8.69 5.26
C HIS A 115 -18.57 7.29 5.52
N ALA A 116 -18.73 6.36 4.58
CA ALA A 116 -18.25 4.99 4.76
C ALA A 116 -16.72 4.90 4.83
N LEU A 117 -16.01 5.84 4.19
CA LEU A 117 -14.55 5.92 4.20
C LEU A 117 -13.98 5.98 5.63
N GLY A 118 -14.70 6.61 6.57
CA GLY A 118 -14.28 6.70 7.97
C GLY A 118 -14.42 5.41 8.78
N SER A 119 -15.00 4.35 8.20
CA SER A 119 -15.11 3.03 8.83
C SER A 119 -13.89 2.13 8.62
N PHE A 120 -13.05 2.48 7.64
CA PHE A 120 -11.90 1.67 7.27
C PHE A 120 -10.69 1.97 8.15
N ARG A 121 -10.03 0.91 8.63
CA ARG A 121 -8.77 0.96 9.37
C ARG A 121 -7.55 0.70 8.49
N ARG A 122 -7.74 -0.05 7.40
CA ARG A 122 -6.66 -0.43 6.50
C ARG A 122 -7.03 -0.16 5.06
N PHE A 123 -6.11 0.48 4.33
CA PHE A 123 -6.12 0.53 2.88
C PHE A 123 -4.93 -0.27 2.34
N SER A 124 -5.19 -1.12 1.36
CA SER A 124 -4.20 -1.81 0.55
C SER A 124 -4.47 -1.47 -0.91
N ILE A 125 -3.59 -0.72 -1.56
CA ILE A 125 -3.80 -0.24 -2.93
C ILE A 125 -2.56 -0.59 -3.76
N ALA A 126 -2.75 -1.45 -4.76
CA ALA A 126 -1.75 -1.77 -5.75
C ALA A 126 -2.09 -1.10 -7.09
N VAL A 127 -1.15 -0.35 -7.64
CA VAL A 127 -1.25 0.37 -8.93
C VAL A 127 -0.13 -0.11 -9.86
N PRO A 128 -0.41 -0.41 -11.14
CA PRO A 128 0.62 -0.88 -12.05
C PRO A 128 1.54 0.26 -12.50
N GLU A 129 2.81 -0.06 -12.74
CA GLU A 129 3.84 0.92 -13.15
C GLU A 129 3.49 1.68 -14.46
N ALA A 130 2.81 1.02 -15.40
CA ALA A 130 2.40 1.59 -16.68
C ALA A 130 1.47 2.83 -16.57
N VAL A 131 1.04 3.18 -15.35
CA VAL A 131 0.11 4.26 -15.04
C VAL A 131 0.83 5.54 -14.56
N ALA A 132 2.16 5.50 -14.44
CA ALA A 132 3.00 6.62 -14.00
C ALA A 132 2.78 7.93 -14.79
N ASP A 133 2.48 7.83 -16.09
CA ASP A 133 2.34 8.95 -17.04
C ASP A 133 0.88 9.40 -17.24
N LEU A 134 0.02 9.24 -16.24
CA LEU A 134 -1.32 9.83 -16.29
C LEU A 134 -1.22 11.36 -16.20
N GLY A 135 -1.02 11.98 -17.36
CA GLY A 135 -1.06 13.42 -17.52
C GLY A 135 -2.36 14.00 -16.99
N TRP A 136 -2.39 15.32 -16.90
CA TRP A 136 -3.55 16.09 -16.47
C TRP A 136 -4.66 16.07 -17.52
N TYR A 137 -4.74 15.04 -18.37
CA TYR A 137 -5.65 14.95 -19.50
C TYR A 137 -6.72 13.88 -19.24
N ASP A 138 -7.94 14.14 -19.67
CA ASP A 138 -9.09 13.24 -19.54
C ASP A 138 -9.06 12.11 -20.60
N PHE A 139 -10.14 11.33 -20.67
CA PHE A 139 -10.26 10.23 -21.63
C PHE A 139 -10.16 10.70 -23.09
N ASP A 140 -10.56 11.94 -23.37
CA ASP A 140 -10.57 12.55 -24.70
C ASP A 140 -9.27 13.32 -25.01
N GLY A 141 -8.29 13.29 -24.10
CA GLY A 141 -7.00 13.96 -24.27
C GLY A 141 -7.06 15.47 -24.05
N GLN A 142 -8.14 15.99 -23.45
CA GLN A 142 -8.27 17.39 -23.06
C GLN A 142 -7.71 17.60 -21.65
N PRO A 143 -7.08 18.74 -21.33
CA PRO A 143 -6.65 19.02 -19.97
C PRO A 143 -7.87 18.96 -19.03
N SER A 144 -7.82 18.03 -18.08
CA SER A 144 -8.90 17.77 -17.14
C SER A 144 -9.13 19.00 -16.27
N GLN A 145 -10.27 19.66 -16.51
CA GLN A 145 -10.74 20.75 -15.65
C GLN A 145 -11.25 20.23 -14.29
N GLN A 146 -11.50 18.93 -14.18
CA GLN A 146 -11.89 18.29 -12.92
C GLN A 146 -10.65 17.85 -12.15
N ASP A 147 -10.58 18.28 -10.89
CA ASP A 147 -9.66 17.73 -9.89
C ASP A 147 -9.77 16.20 -9.89
N ASP A 148 -8.73 15.52 -10.34
CA ASP A 148 -8.66 14.06 -10.44
C ASP A 148 -8.06 13.42 -9.18
N SER A 149 -7.94 14.20 -8.11
CA SER A 149 -7.53 13.71 -6.81
C SER A 149 -8.62 12.92 -6.07
N VAL A 150 -8.14 12.05 -5.20
CA VAL A 150 -8.85 11.29 -4.19
C VAL A 150 -8.59 11.96 -2.84
N ASP A 151 -9.62 12.54 -2.24
CA ASP A 151 -9.54 13.17 -0.92
C ASP A 151 -9.74 12.14 0.20
N LEU A 152 -8.70 11.91 1.00
CA LEU A 152 -8.71 10.97 2.11
C LEU A 152 -8.99 11.62 3.47
N ARG A 153 -9.36 12.91 3.52
CA ARG A 153 -9.72 13.60 4.78
C ARG A 153 -10.81 12.90 5.58
N ARG A 154 -11.70 12.16 4.90
CA ARG A 154 -12.80 11.42 5.53
C ARG A 154 -12.40 10.03 6.07
N ALA A 155 -11.19 9.55 5.78
CA ALA A 155 -10.65 8.28 6.29
C ALA A 155 -10.13 8.43 7.73
N SER A 156 -10.95 8.95 8.63
CA SER A 156 -10.54 9.41 9.97
C SER A 156 -10.23 8.30 10.99
N ARG A 157 -10.11 7.05 10.54
CA ARG A 157 -9.73 5.88 11.35
C ARG A 157 -8.66 5.04 10.66
N LEU A 158 -8.05 5.57 9.61
CA LEU A 158 -7.03 4.85 8.85
C LEU A 158 -5.78 4.70 9.72
N GLU A 159 -5.50 3.47 10.12
CA GLU A 159 -4.36 3.06 10.95
C GLU A 159 -3.25 2.46 10.07
N GLU A 160 -3.62 1.81 8.97
CA GLU A 160 -2.68 1.11 8.08
C GLU A 160 -2.85 1.54 6.63
N LEU A 161 -1.76 1.98 6.00
CA LEU A 161 -1.70 2.22 4.57
C LEU A 161 -0.63 1.32 3.94
N VAL A 162 -1.06 0.46 3.02
CA VAL A 162 -0.20 -0.35 2.17
C VAL A 162 -0.39 0.14 0.74
N TRP A 163 0.66 0.70 0.16
CA TRP A 163 0.71 1.20 -1.20
C TRP A 163 1.77 0.42 -1.98
N SER A 164 1.38 -0.09 -3.14
CA SER A 164 2.32 -0.66 -4.11
C SER A 164 2.12 -0.01 -5.46
N GLY A 165 3.16 0.56 -6.06
CA GLY A 165 3.08 1.19 -7.38
C GLY A 165 3.54 2.64 -7.39
N ASP A 166 3.36 3.33 -8.53
CA ASP A 166 4.02 4.61 -8.78
C ASP A 166 3.80 5.68 -7.69
N PHE A 167 4.91 6.29 -7.24
CA PHE A 167 4.92 7.27 -6.14
C PHE A 167 4.33 8.63 -6.53
N LEU A 168 4.35 9.01 -7.82
CA LEU A 168 3.66 10.19 -8.32
C LEU A 168 2.15 10.05 -8.15
N VAL A 169 1.61 8.86 -8.37
CA VAL A 169 0.17 8.62 -8.22
C VAL A 169 -0.23 8.77 -6.77
N LEU A 170 0.53 8.19 -5.83
CA LEU A 170 0.30 8.36 -4.40
C LEU A 170 0.32 9.84 -4.01
N THR A 171 1.40 10.56 -4.34
CA THR A 171 1.62 11.93 -3.85
C THR A 171 0.82 12.99 -4.60
N GLY A 172 0.53 12.76 -5.88
CA GLY A 172 -0.17 13.71 -6.76
C GLY A 172 -1.68 13.49 -6.82
N LYS A 173 -2.16 12.26 -6.58
CA LYS A 173 -3.59 11.94 -6.68
C LYS A 173 -4.24 11.67 -5.34
N PHE A 174 -3.54 11.22 -4.31
CA PHE A 174 -4.14 11.04 -2.98
C PHE A 174 -3.82 12.23 -2.07
N ILE A 175 -4.82 13.08 -1.82
CA ILE A 175 -4.65 14.29 -1.01
C ILE A 175 -5.23 14.11 0.39
N ASN A 176 -4.76 14.91 1.34
CA ASN A 176 -5.18 14.92 2.75
C ASN A 176 -5.11 13.53 3.43
N LEU A 177 -4.08 12.74 3.10
CA LEU A 177 -3.79 11.50 3.82
C LEU A 177 -3.70 11.77 5.33
N PRO A 178 -4.43 11.00 6.17
CA PRO A 178 -4.49 11.22 7.62
C PRO A 178 -3.24 10.70 8.34
N TYR A 179 -2.06 11.18 7.94
CA TYR A 179 -0.76 10.64 8.35
C TYR A 179 -0.51 10.60 9.87
N HIS A 180 -1.18 11.46 10.64
CA HIS A 180 -1.09 11.48 12.11
C HIS A 180 -1.76 10.28 12.79
N GLN A 181 -2.61 9.54 12.09
CA GLN A 181 -3.33 8.37 12.61
C GLN A 181 -2.68 7.05 12.21
N LEU A 182 -1.79 7.08 11.23
CA LEU A 182 -1.14 5.88 10.73
C LEU A 182 -0.21 5.30 11.80
N SER A 183 -0.45 4.04 12.16
CA SER A 183 0.46 3.19 12.93
C SER A 183 1.31 2.31 12.01
N SER A 184 0.86 2.04 10.79
CA SER A 184 1.61 1.26 9.79
C SER A 184 1.60 1.94 8.43
N LEU A 185 2.78 2.07 7.83
CA LEU A 185 2.98 2.62 6.49
C LEU A 185 3.88 1.70 5.67
N SER A 186 3.35 1.10 4.61
CA SER A 186 4.13 0.37 3.62
C SER A 186 3.95 1.05 2.27
N VAL A 187 5.05 1.48 1.66
CA VAL A 187 5.07 2.13 0.33
C VAL A 187 6.14 1.44 -0.49
N THR A 188 5.73 0.49 -1.32
CA THR A 188 6.62 -0.41 -2.09
C THR A 188 6.29 -0.39 -3.58
N GLY A 189 7.05 -1.14 -4.39
CA GLY A 189 6.84 -1.23 -5.83
C GLY A 189 6.89 0.14 -6.54
N CYS A 190 7.65 1.07 -5.97
CA CYS A 190 7.70 2.47 -6.39
C CYS A 190 9.14 2.95 -6.37
N VAL A 191 9.43 3.99 -7.16
CA VAL A 191 10.73 4.65 -7.17
C VAL A 191 10.57 6.01 -6.50
N MET A 192 11.33 6.26 -5.43
CA MET A 192 11.31 7.54 -4.72
C MET A 192 12.73 8.05 -4.42
N THR A 193 12.87 9.36 -4.27
CA THR A 193 14.14 9.94 -3.81
C THR A 193 14.33 9.75 -2.30
N VAL A 194 15.58 9.84 -1.84
CA VAL A 194 15.90 9.92 -0.39
C VAL A 194 15.14 11.07 0.27
N GLN A 195 15.00 12.20 -0.41
CA GLN A 195 14.30 13.38 0.11
C GLN A 195 12.79 13.13 0.24
N ASP A 196 12.19 12.40 -0.70
CA ASP A 196 10.78 12.02 -0.64
C ASP A 196 10.51 11.08 0.53
N ALA A 197 11.35 10.07 0.72
CA ALA A 197 11.29 9.17 1.87
C ALA A 197 11.34 9.94 3.20
N VAL A 198 12.31 10.85 3.37
CA VAL A 198 12.42 11.70 4.57
C VAL A 198 11.16 12.54 4.78
N SER A 199 10.63 13.14 3.71
CA SER A 199 9.48 14.04 3.79
C SER A 199 8.17 13.28 4.08
N LEU A 200 8.03 12.07 3.54
CA LEU A 200 6.94 11.16 3.87
C LEU A 200 6.98 10.76 5.35
N LEU A 201 8.14 10.36 5.86
CA LEU A 201 8.33 10.00 7.26
C LEU A 201 8.04 11.17 8.22
N HIS A 202 8.44 12.39 7.87
CA HIS A 202 8.08 13.60 8.62
C HIS A 202 6.57 13.82 8.73
N SER A 203 5.80 13.35 7.76
CA SER A 203 4.34 13.50 7.77
C SER A 203 3.69 12.50 8.73
N CYS A 204 4.38 11.41 9.09
CA CYS A 204 3.83 10.26 9.82
C CYS A 204 4.52 10.07 11.19
N PRO A 205 4.32 10.95 12.18
CA PRO A 205 5.08 10.92 13.44
C PRO A 205 4.73 9.75 14.37
N ASN A 206 3.54 9.13 14.21
CA ASN A 206 3.00 8.10 15.10
C ASN A 206 3.12 6.67 14.55
N VAL A 207 3.84 6.49 13.44
CA VAL A 207 4.03 5.16 12.85
C VAL A 207 4.89 4.29 13.75
N ARG A 208 4.47 3.03 13.88
CA ARG A 208 5.18 1.94 14.56
C ARG A 208 5.96 1.10 13.58
N ILE A 209 5.34 0.84 12.43
CA ILE A 209 5.89 -0.01 11.38
C ILE A 209 6.00 0.83 10.11
N VAL A 210 7.19 0.86 9.53
CA VAL A 210 7.43 1.49 8.25
C VAL A 210 8.19 0.55 7.31
N GLU A 211 7.69 0.44 6.09
CA GLU A 211 8.35 -0.24 4.99
C GLU A 211 8.41 0.72 3.78
N LEU A 212 9.61 0.99 3.30
CA LEU A 212 9.86 1.82 2.12
C LEU A 212 10.59 1.00 1.05
N GLY A 213 9.94 0.79 -0.08
CA GLY A 213 10.49 0.08 -1.24
C GLY A 213 11.20 0.99 -2.23
N THR A 214 12.32 0.49 -2.73
CA THR A 214 13.20 1.03 -3.79
C THR A 214 13.39 2.55 -3.77
N ILE A 215 14.28 3.01 -2.90
CA ILE A 215 14.85 4.36 -2.98
C ILE A 215 15.91 4.40 -4.08
N ASP A 216 15.67 5.23 -5.10
CA ASP A 216 16.55 5.44 -6.24
C ASP A 216 16.41 6.88 -6.76
N ASP A 217 17.36 7.73 -6.37
CA ASP A 217 17.43 9.14 -6.75
C ASP A 217 17.62 9.34 -8.26
N ALA A 218 18.34 8.46 -8.95
CA ALA A 218 18.61 8.60 -10.37
C ALA A 218 17.34 8.33 -11.18
N ALA A 219 16.71 7.17 -10.93
CA ALA A 219 15.47 6.79 -11.57
C ALA A 219 14.31 7.75 -11.20
N ALA A 220 14.26 8.22 -9.95
CA ALA A 220 13.25 9.19 -9.53
C ALA A 220 13.44 10.56 -10.22
N ARG A 221 14.68 11.04 -10.39
CA ARG A 221 14.95 12.32 -11.08
C ARG A 221 14.67 12.23 -12.58
N GLU A 222 14.99 11.11 -13.21
CA GLU A 222 14.64 10.87 -14.61
C GLU A 222 13.13 10.92 -14.84
N ARG A 223 12.34 10.34 -13.93
CA ARG A 223 10.88 10.33 -14.03
C ARG A 223 10.23 11.68 -13.66
N ASN A 224 10.69 12.32 -12.58
CA ASN A 224 9.91 13.37 -11.91
C ASN A 224 10.58 14.75 -11.96
N GLY A 225 11.87 14.82 -12.31
CA GLY A 225 12.69 16.04 -12.35
C GLY A 225 12.96 16.71 -10.98
N ARG A 226 12.16 16.44 -9.95
CA ARG A 226 12.27 17.01 -8.58
C ARG A 226 11.59 16.12 -7.52
N SER A 227 11.86 16.40 -6.25
CA SER A 227 11.15 15.79 -5.12
C SER A 227 9.66 16.17 -5.15
N MET A 228 8.83 15.17 -4.86
CA MET A 228 7.37 15.20 -4.98
C MET A 228 6.68 15.59 -3.68
N VAL A 229 7.31 15.30 -2.54
CA VAL A 229 6.79 15.66 -1.23
C VAL A 229 7.45 16.95 -0.74
N ARG A 230 6.64 17.86 -0.20
CA ARG A 230 7.16 19.11 0.36
C ARG A 230 8.15 18.80 1.50
N PRO A 231 9.38 19.35 1.47
CA PRO A 231 10.34 19.14 2.54
C PRO A 231 9.83 19.64 3.89
N SER A 232 10.07 18.87 4.94
CA SER A 232 9.91 19.38 6.30
C SER A 232 11.01 20.38 6.64
N ARG A 233 10.67 21.39 7.45
CA ARG A 233 11.64 22.34 8.01
C ARG A 233 12.42 21.74 9.19
N MET A 234 11.94 20.63 9.76
CA MET A 234 12.62 19.97 10.86
C MET A 234 13.90 19.31 10.36
N GLU A 235 14.94 19.34 11.19
CA GLU A 235 16.22 18.70 10.86
C GLU A 235 16.14 17.18 10.95
N ARG A 236 15.38 16.65 11.92
CA ARG A 236 15.24 15.20 12.14
C ARG A 236 13.79 14.78 12.21
N VAL A 237 13.50 13.60 11.68
CA VAL A 237 12.24 12.90 11.85
C VAL A 237 12.19 12.36 13.27
N MET A 238 11.16 12.73 14.01
CA MET A 238 10.93 12.27 15.37
C MET A 238 9.75 11.31 15.34
N PHE A 239 10.00 10.06 15.72
CA PHE A 239 8.95 9.07 15.91
C PHE A 239 8.64 8.92 17.40
N SER A 240 7.36 8.77 17.72
CA SER A 240 6.91 8.47 19.09
C SER A 240 6.95 6.97 19.39
N GLU A 241 6.66 6.13 18.39
CA GLU A 241 6.38 4.70 18.61
C GLU A 241 7.03 3.77 17.57
N LEU A 242 7.95 4.26 16.72
CA LEU A 242 8.58 3.44 15.68
C LEU A 242 9.35 2.27 16.28
N SER A 243 8.91 1.04 15.99
CA SER A 243 9.52 -0.21 16.43
C SER A 243 10.19 -0.96 15.27
N LEU A 244 9.62 -0.91 14.06
CA LEU A 244 10.14 -1.60 12.87
C LEU A 244 10.33 -0.64 11.70
N LEU A 245 11.52 -0.65 11.12
CA LEU A 245 11.83 0.08 9.89
C LEU A 245 12.49 -0.84 8.86
N MET A 246 11.85 -0.97 7.70
CA MET A 246 12.35 -1.72 6.56
C MET A 246 12.60 -0.77 5.39
N ILE A 247 13.80 -0.82 4.81
CA ILE A 247 14.17 0.02 3.66
C ILE A 247 14.83 -0.84 2.59
N GLU A 248 14.30 -0.76 1.37
CA GLU A 248 14.98 -1.23 0.17
C GLU A 248 15.53 -0.04 -0.62
N SER A 249 16.81 -0.09 -1.01
CA SER A 249 17.46 1.03 -1.70
C SER A 249 18.55 0.58 -2.67
N GLY A 250 18.52 1.16 -3.88
CA GLY A 250 19.62 1.11 -4.86
C GLY A 250 20.65 2.20 -4.64
N GLU A 251 20.31 3.23 -3.85
CA GLU A 251 21.11 4.43 -3.62
C GLU A 251 21.61 4.57 -2.18
N PRO A 252 22.70 5.34 -1.92
CA PRO A 252 23.26 5.51 -0.58
C PRO A 252 22.24 6.11 0.41
N ILE A 253 21.88 5.33 1.43
CA ILE A 253 20.84 5.73 2.41
C ILE A 253 21.35 6.58 3.58
N LYS A 254 22.62 6.99 3.58
CA LYS A 254 23.21 7.82 4.66
C LYS A 254 22.36 9.07 4.93
N GLY A 255 21.95 9.77 3.88
CA GLY A 255 21.13 10.97 4.00
C GLY A 255 19.77 10.72 4.66
N LEU A 256 19.17 9.55 4.44
CA LEU A 256 17.94 9.14 5.11
C LEU A 256 18.24 8.84 6.58
N LEU A 257 19.20 7.96 6.86
CA LEU A 257 19.48 7.48 8.22
C LEU A 257 19.92 8.60 9.18
N ASP A 258 20.73 9.56 8.71
CA ASP A 258 21.17 10.71 9.51
C ASP A 258 20.01 11.63 9.93
N ARG A 259 18.91 11.60 9.17
CA ARG A 259 17.72 12.42 9.40
C ARG A 259 16.73 11.74 10.33
N LEU A 260 16.92 10.48 10.72
CA LEU A 260 16.02 9.79 11.64
C LEU A 260 16.51 9.90 13.09
N ALA A 261 15.59 10.11 14.02
CA ALA A 261 15.89 10.09 15.44
C ALA A 261 15.66 8.68 16.02
N TRP A 262 16.76 8.01 16.34
CA TRP A 262 16.78 6.65 16.86
C TRP A 262 16.64 6.68 18.39
N ARG A 263 15.43 6.48 18.91
CA ARG A 263 15.18 6.45 20.37
C ARG A 263 14.62 5.11 20.86
N SER A 264 13.89 4.38 20.02
CA SER A 264 13.14 3.19 20.44
C SER A 264 12.94 2.19 19.30
N LEU A 265 13.90 2.06 18.38
CA LEU A 265 13.75 1.12 17.28
C LEU A 265 14.12 -0.29 17.73
N GLU A 266 13.19 -1.22 17.62
CA GLU A 266 13.44 -2.62 17.96
C GLU A 266 14.15 -3.30 16.79
N GLU A 267 13.70 -3.05 15.56
CA GLU A 267 14.18 -3.75 14.38
C GLU A 267 14.42 -2.82 13.19
N LEU A 268 15.61 -2.97 12.59
CA LEU A 268 16.00 -2.32 11.34
C LEU A 268 16.32 -3.39 10.30
N ALA A 269 15.59 -3.41 9.18
CA ALA A 269 15.91 -4.25 8.03
C ALA A 269 16.32 -3.38 6.84
N LEU A 270 17.49 -3.65 6.27
CA LEU A 270 18.00 -2.93 5.10
C LEU A 270 18.29 -3.90 3.97
N VAL A 271 17.66 -3.67 2.82
CA VAL A 271 17.94 -4.37 1.57
C VAL A 271 18.63 -3.39 0.62
N LEU A 272 19.95 -3.49 0.51
CA LEU A 272 20.79 -2.55 -0.23
C LEU A 272 21.37 -3.19 -1.48
N GLN A 273 21.07 -2.60 -2.63
CA GLN A 273 21.51 -3.07 -3.94
C GLN A 273 22.49 -2.07 -4.57
N GLY A 274 23.43 -2.55 -5.39
CA GLY A 274 24.31 -1.69 -6.18
C GLY A 274 25.06 -0.62 -5.35
N ASN A 275 24.75 0.65 -5.59
CA ASN A 275 25.34 1.77 -4.88
C ASN A 275 24.84 1.95 -3.44
N GLY A 276 23.73 1.29 -3.06
CA GLY A 276 23.09 1.43 -1.76
C GLY A 276 23.98 1.08 -0.57
N THR A 277 24.96 0.19 -0.76
CA THR A 277 25.90 -0.20 0.30
C THR A 277 26.96 0.87 0.59
N LYS A 278 27.17 1.84 -0.32
CA LYS A 278 28.22 2.87 -0.17
C LYS A 278 27.97 3.73 1.07
N GLY A 279 28.90 3.66 2.01
CA GLY A 279 28.85 4.44 3.26
C GLY A 279 27.81 3.96 4.27
N ALA A 280 27.01 2.93 3.97
CA ALA A 280 26.02 2.37 4.88
C ALA A 280 26.68 1.84 6.16
N ALA A 281 27.81 1.11 6.02
CA ALA A 281 28.56 0.57 7.16
C ALA A 281 29.01 1.65 8.15
N ALA A 282 29.47 2.81 7.65
CA ALA A 282 29.88 3.93 8.49
C ALA A 282 28.69 4.54 9.25
N CYS A 283 27.49 4.53 8.67
CA CYS A 283 26.28 5.01 9.35
C CYS A 283 25.83 4.01 10.43
N LEU A 284 25.76 2.73 10.07
CA LEU A 284 25.27 1.66 10.94
C LEU A 284 26.04 1.54 12.25
N ILE A 285 27.37 1.67 12.21
CA ILE A 285 28.20 1.59 13.44
C ILE A 285 27.93 2.73 14.42
N HIS A 286 27.32 3.83 13.97
CA HIS A 286 26.98 5.00 14.78
C HIS A 286 25.51 5.08 15.14
N LEU A 287 24.67 4.19 14.60
CA LEU A 287 23.29 4.08 15.06
C LEU A 287 23.27 3.52 16.49
N ASN A 288 22.37 4.08 17.30
CA ASN A 288 22.14 3.71 18.69
C ASN A 288 20.64 3.45 18.87
N GLY A 289 20.28 2.54 19.77
CA GLY A 289 18.88 2.23 20.04
C GLY A 289 18.21 1.43 18.91
N VAL A 290 18.94 0.46 18.35
CA VAL A 290 18.46 -0.58 17.44
C VAL A 290 18.83 -1.92 18.06
N ASP A 291 17.84 -2.78 18.34
CA ASP A 291 18.05 -4.05 19.04
C ASP A 291 18.36 -5.20 18.08
N SER A 292 17.69 -5.23 16.93
CA SER A 292 17.88 -6.21 15.86
C SER A 292 18.20 -5.51 14.54
N LEU A 293 19.18 -6.06 13.81
CA LEU A 293 19.59 -5.56 12.51
C LEU A 293 19.60 -6.71 11.51
N GLU A 294 18.80 -6.57 10.45
CA GLU A 294 18.86 -7.43 9.26
C GLU A 294 19.47 -6.65 8.09
N LEU A 295 20.49 -7.24 7.46
CA LEU A 295 21.17 -6.66 6.30
C LEU A 295 21.16 -7.63 5.13
N THR A 296 20.62 -7.16 4.01
CA THR A 296 20.79 -7.79 2.69
C THR A 296 21.61 -6.88 1.79
N GLY A 297 22.66 -7.39 1.15
CA GLY A 297 23.48 -6.61 0.22
C GLY A 297 24.95 -7.04 0.14
N ASN A 298 25.71 -6.39 -0.72
CA ASN A 298 27.13 -6.70 -0.96
C ASN A 298 28.07 -5.80 -0.16
N PHE A 299 28.43 -6.24 1.04
CA PHE A 299 29.35 -5.52 1.95
C PHE A 299 30.74 -6.14 1.99
N ALA A 300 31.77 -5.33 2.21
CA ALA A 300 33.11 -5.86 2.44
C ALA A 300 33.18 -6.60 3.77
N LYS A 301 33.93 -7.71 3.82
CA LYS A 301 34.08 -8.54 5.04
C LYS A 301 34.52 -7.74 6.28
N GLU A 302 35.39 -6.76 6.10
CA GLU A 302 35.87 -5.90 7.19
C GLU A 302 34.80 -4.91 7.67
N GLU A 303 33.88 -4.49 6.81
CA GLU A 303 32.72 -3.66 7.19
C GLU A 303 31.73 -4.48 8.01
N LEU A 304 31.39 -5.68 7.54
CA LEU A 304 30.51 -6.61 8.26
C LEU A 304 31.04 -6.95 9.66
N LYS A 305 32.35 -7.18 9.80
CA LYS A 305 32.97 -7.38 11.12
C LYS A 305 32.76 -6.19 12.06
N LYS A 306 32.83 -4.96 11.55
CA LYS A 306 32.61 -3.74 12.36
C LYS A 306 31.14 -3.63 12.77
N ILE A 307 30.22 -3.92 11.85
CA ILE A 307 28.79 -3.90 12.11
C ILE A 307 28.43 -4.99 13.14
N ALA A 308 28.88 -6.23 12.95
CA ALA A 308 28.59 -7.35 13.86
C ALA A 308 29.13 -7.14 15.28
N ARG A 309 30.22 -6.38 15.45
CA ARG A 309 30.70 -5.97 16.79
C ARG A 309 29.72 -5.03 17.49
N ARG A 310 28.98 -4.22 16.73
CA ARG A 310 27.98 -3.29 17.26
C ARG A 310 26.62 -3.96 17.47
N TYR A 311 26.25 -4.88 16.57
CA TYR A 311 24.98 -5.60 16.55
C TYR A 311 25.24 -7.11 16.68
N PRO A 312 25.27 -7.66 17.91
CA PRO A 312 25.48 -9.10 18.12
C PRO A 312 24.38 -9.98 17.51
N SER A 313 23.16 -9.42 17.36
CA SER A 313 21.97 -10.01 16.74
C SER A 313 21.92 -9.88 15.22
N LEU A 314 22.99 -9.39 14.57
CA LEU A 314 23.01 -9.16 13.13
C LEU A 314 22.65 -10.41 12.34
N MET A 315 21.58 -10.32 11.54
CA MET A 315 21.27 -11.26 10.47
C MET A 315 21.79 -10.69 9.15
N TYR A 316 22.60 -11.46 8.42
CA TYR A 316 23.19 -11.01 7.16
C TYR A 316 22.93 -12.00 6.04
N ASN A 317 22.32 -11.49 4.96
CA ASN A 317 22.02 -12.21 3.74
C ASN A 317 22.81 -11.59 2.56
N PRO A 318 23.78 -12.29 1.96
CA PRO A 318 24.48 -11.76 0.78
C PRO A 318 23.53 -11.69 -0.42
N SER A 319 23.67 -10.63 -1.23
CA SER A 319 22.87 -10.39 -2.46
C SER A 319 23.61 -10.76 -3.73
#